data_AF-A0A6L4WMP8-F1
#
_entry.id   AF-A0A6L4WMP8-F1
#
_cell.length_a   1.000
_cell.length_b   1.000
_cell.length_c   1.000
_cell.angle_alpha   90.00
_cell.angle_beta   90.00
_cell.angle_gamma   90.00
#
_symmetry.space_group_name_H-M   'P 1'
#
loop_
_entity.id
_entity.type
_entity.pdbx_description
1 polymer ?
#
loop_
_entity_poly.entity_id
_entity_poly.type
_entity_poly.pdbx_seq_one_letter_code
_entity_poly.pdbx_strand_id
1 'polypeptide(L)'
;SHGSHEYHLETLNNIRTAMKNLNTTVGILQDISGPKVRVGDLKEQFELLRGDLITFLKDEIVGYKKSDGHYVVSINYPDILNKVKIDEYIYLYDGTIRAKVIQIEGEVQARIENNGTLSSRKGVNFPNTVIDINVITKKDEIDIAWGVENKIDYFAISFVQNGNDIKRARELLNGYKGKLIAKIEKFDAVENIDE
;
A
#
# COMPACT_ATOMS: atom_id res chain seq x y z
N SER A 1 7.87 3.90 -3.50
CA SER A 1 7.22 2.61 -3.83
C SER A 1 8.16 1.58 -4.46
N HIS A 2 9.03 1.95 -5.41
CA HIS A 2 9.99 1.05 -6.07
C HIS A 2 11.37 1.71 -6.13
N GLY A 3 12.41 0.95 -6.46
CA GLY A 3 13.79 1.44 -6.59
C GLY A 3 14.54 1.54 -5.26
N SER A 4 15.87 1.48 -5.34
CA SER A 4 16.78 1.71 -4.21
C SER A 4 17.06 3.20 -4.03
N HIS A 5 17.59 3.58 -2.86
CA HIS A 5 18.07 4.96 -2.63
C HIS A 5 19.16 5.37 -3.62
N GLU A 6 20.01 4.43 -4.06
CA GLU A 6 21.06 4.70 -5.06
C GLU A 6 20.47 5.07 -6.43
N TYR A 7 19.44 4.32 -6.87
CA TYR A 7 18.70 4.65 -8.09
C TYR A 7 18.03 6.03 -8.01
N HIS A 8 17.42 6.36 -6.87
CA HIS A 8 16.79 7.67 -6.66
C HIS A 8 17.82 8.80 -6.54
N LEU A 9 19.02 8.52 -6.03
CA LEU A 9 20.11 9.49 -5.95
C LEU A 9 20.65 9.83 -7.36
N GLU A 10 20.80 8.84 -8.22
CA GLU A 10 21.16 9.06 -9.62
C GLU A 10 20.13 9.98 -10.31
N THR A 11 18.84 9.66 -10.14
CA THR A 11 17.73 10.46 -10.66
C THR A 11 17.78 11.91 -10.16
N LEU A 12 17.99 12.10 -8.85
CA LEU A 12 18.11 13.41 -8.23
C LEU A 12 19.29 14.22 -8.76
N ASN A 13 20.45 13.59 -8.96
CA ASN A 13 21.64 14.23 -9.49
C ASN A 13 21.46 14.68 -10.95
N ASN A 14 20.77 13.86 -11.75
CA ASN A 14 20.42 14.21 -13.13
C ASN A 14 19.49 15.43 -13.18
N ILE A 15 18.46 15.47 -12.32
CA ILE A 15 17.55 16.62 -12.20
C ILE A 15 18.33 17.89 -11.85
N ARG A 16 19.19 17.84 -10.84
CA ARG A 16 20.01 18.99 -10.41
C ARG A 16 20.96 19.48 -11.49
N THR A 17 21.55 18.55 -12.25
CA THR A 17 22.41 18.90 -13.39
C THR A 17 21.62 19.61 -14.47
N ALA A 18 20.43 19.11 -14.81
CA ALA A 18 19.54 19.75 -15.77
C ALA A 18 19.10 21.16 -15.31
N MET A 19 18.74 21.32 -14.03
CA MET A 19 18.39 22.62 -13.42
C MET A 19 19.52 23.64 -13.60
N LYS A 20 20.77 23.22 -13.34
CA LYS A 20 21.96 24.07 -13.52
C LYS A 20 22.18 24.44 -14.98
N ASN A 21 22.10 23.46 -15.88
CA ASN A 21 22.36 23.67 -17.32
C ASN A 21 21.33 24.60 -17.97
N LEU A 22 20.07 24.53 -17.52
CA LEU A 22 18.95 25.30 -18.06
C LEU A 22 18.62 26.55 -17.23
N ASN A 23 19.38 26.82 -16.16
CA ASN A 23 19.09 27.90 -15.20
C ASN A 23 17.62 27.93 -14.74
N THR A 24 17.06 26.78 -14.41
CA THR A 24 15.65 26.60 -14.07
C THR A 24 15.51 25.99 -12.68
N THR A 25 14.47 26.42 -11.95
CA THR A 25 14.10 25.85 -10.66
C THR A 25 13.01 24.79 -10.84
N VAL A 26 13.25 23.59 -10.31
CA VAL A 26 12.30 22.48 -10.31
C VAL A 26 12.13 22.01 -8.87
N GLY A 27 10.87 21.89 -8.42
CA GLY A 27 10.56 21.29 -7.13
C GLY A 27 10.60 19.77 -7.20
N ILE A 28 11.14 19.13 -6.18
CA ILE A 28 11.29 17.68 -6.10
C ILE A 28 10.37 17.13 -5.04
N LEU A 29 9.52 16.19 -5.43
CA LEU A 29 8.57 15.51 -4.56
C LEU A 29 8.99 14.05 -4.39
N GLN A 30 9.16 13.63 -3.14
CA GLN A 30 9.30 12.24 -2.77
C GLN A 30 7.93 11.66 -2.37
N ASP A 31 7.46 10.67 -3.13
CA ASP A 31 6.22 9.95 -2.84
C ASP A 31 6.52 8.74 -1.93
N ILE A 32 6.18 8.89 -0.64
CA ILE A 32 6.41 7.90 0.41
C ILE A 32 5.44 6.74 0.22
N SER A 33 5.94 5.51 0.34
CA SER A 33 5.17 4.33 -0.09
C SER A 33 3.95 4.06 0.78
N GLY A 34 4.09 4.24 2.09
CA GLY A 34 3.07 3.90 3.06
C GLY A 34 2.80 2.39 3.16
N PRO A 35 1.88 1.99 4.05
CA PRO A 35 1.51 0.61 4.26
C PRO A 35 0.69 0.08 3.08
N LYS A 36 1.29 -0.80 2.28
CA LYS A 36 0.61 -1.48 1.18
C LYS A 36 0.38 -2.94 1.53
N VAL A 37 -0.88 -3.33 1.63
CA VAL A 37 -1.25 -4.73 1.73
C VAL A 37 -1.11 -5.37 0.35
N ARG A 38 -0.43 -6.51 0.29
CA ARG A 38 -0.13 -7.24 -0.93
C ARG A 38 -0.33 -8.72 -0.70
N VAL A 39 -0.76 -9.42 -1.74
CA VAL A 39 -0.73 -10.87 -1.79
C VAL A 39 0.70 -11.36 -1.65
N GLY A 40 0.89 -12.47 -0.94
CA GLY A 40 2.17 -13.19 -0.88
C GLY A 40 2.63 -13.73 -2.23
N ASP A 41 3.65 -14.57 -2.20
CA ASP A 41 4.06 -15.29 -3.41
C ASP A 41 3.05 -16.38 -3.75
N LEU A 42 2.79 -16.59 -5.03
CA LEU A 42 1.91 -17.63 -5.54
C LEU A 42 2.76 -18.67 -6.30
N LYS A 43 2.40 -19.96 -6.18
CA LYS A 43 3.06 -21.04 -6.95
C LYS A 43 2.93 -20.84 -8.46
N GLU A 44 1.82 -20.24 -8.87
CA GLU A 44 1.46 -19.95 -10.26
C GLU A 44 0.51 -18.74 -10.28
N GLN A 45 0.26 -18.19 -11.47
CA GLN A 45 -0.80 -17.20 -11.61
C GLN A 45 -2.17 -17.89 -11.45
N PHE A 46 -3.09 -17.24 -10.75
CA PHE A 46 -4.43 -17.77 -10.57
C PHE A 46 -5.38 -17.11 -11.55
N GLU A 47 -5.98 -17.93 -12.42
CA GLU A 47 -7.13 -17.54 -13.23
C GLU A 47 -8.39 -17.67 -12.39
N LEU A 48 -8.84 -16.55 -11.83
CA LEU A 48 -10.01 -16.49 -10.97
C LEU A 48 -11.26 -16.24 -11.81
N LEU A 49 -12.27 -17.10 -11.66
CA LEU A 49 -13.58 -16.96 -12.29
C LEU A 49 -14.62 -16.52 -11.28
N ARG A 50 -15.66 -15.83 -11.75
CA ARG A 50 -16.81 -15.48 -10.92
C ARG A 50 -17.42 -16.73 -10.29
N GLY A 51 -17.55 -16.74 -8.97
CA GLY A 51 -18.07 -17.85 -8.19
C GLY A 51 -16.99 -18.67 -7.48
N ASP A 52 -15.73 -18.57 -7.91
CA ASP A 52 -14.60 -19.22 -7.24
C ASP A 52 -14.46 -18.76 -5.79
N LEU A 53 -13.83 -19.57 -4.94
CA LEU A 53 -13.48 -19.21 -3.58
C LEU A 53 -12.00 -18.91 -3.46
N ILE A 54 -11.69 -17.88 -2.69
CA ILE A 54 -10.34 -17.56 -2.25
C ILE A 54 -10.31 -17.49 -0.73
N THR A 55 -9.38 -18.23 -0.13
CA THR A 55 -9.14 -18.26 1.31
C THR A 55 -7.86 -17.48 1.63
N PHE A 56 -7.94 -16.58 2.60
CA PHE A 56 -6.83 -15.81 3.14
C PHE A 56 -6.39 -16.41 4.48
N LEU A 57 -5.15 -16.91 4.52
CA LEU A 57 -4.50 -17.37 5.75
C LEU A 57 -3.73 -16.22 6.41
N LYS A 58 -3.59 -16.30 7.74
CA LYS A 58 -2.75 -15.37 8.51
C LYS A 58 -1.27 -15.75 8.44
N ASP A 59 -0.97 -17.04 8.37
CA ASP A 59 0.40 -17.52 8.24
C ASP A 59 0.96 -17.19 6.85
N GLU A 60 2.23 -16.78 6.81
CA GLU A 60 2.93 -16.56 5.55
C GLU A 60 3.10 -17.90 4.82
N ILE A 61 2.47 -18.00 3.65
CA ILE A 61 2.53 -19.17 2.78
C ILE A 61 2.75 -18.76 1.32
N VAL A 62 3.32 -19.67 0.54
CA VAL A 62 3.24 -19.58 -0.93
C VAL A 62 1.84 -20.04 -1.33
N GLY A 63 1.03 -19.11 -1.85
CA GLY A 63 -0.34 -19.36 -2.25
C GLY A 63 -0.43 -20.46 -3.32
N TYR A 64 -1.52 -21.23 -3.28
CA TYR A 64 -1.72 -22.38 -4.18
C TYR A 64 -3.20 -22.61 -4.51
N LYS A 65 -3.45 -23.34 -5.60
CA LYS A 65 -4.77 -23.89 -5.94
C LYS A 65 -5.03 -25.16 -5.12
N LYS A 66 -6.05 -25.13 -4.24
CA LYS A 66 -6.41 -26.26 -3.36
C LYS A 66 -7.25 -27.31 -4.08
N SER A 67 -8.18 -26.85 -4.93
CA SER A 67 -8.98 -27.66 -5.84
C SER A 67 -9.46 -26.79 -6.99
N ASP A 68 -10.22 -27.36 -7.93
CA ASP A 68 -10.85 -26.53 -8.97
C ASP A 68 -11.78 -25.47 -8.35
N GLY A 69 -11.67 -24.23 -8.83
CA GLY A 69 -12.37 -23.06 -8.28
C GLY A 69 -12.01 -22.64 -6.85
N HIS A 70 -11.00 -23.25 -6.19
CA HIS A 70 -10.61 -22.90 -4.82
C HIS A 70 -9.11 -22.57 -4.69
N TYR A 71 -8.83 -21.37 -4.21
CA TYR A 71 -7.48 -20.82 -4.09
C TYR A 71 -7.17 -20.41 -2.66
N VAL A 72 -5.90 -20.52 -2.26
CA VAL A 72 -5.44 -20.17 -0.92
C VAL A 72 -4.27 -19.21 -1.05
N VAL A 73 -4.31 -18.10 -0.32
CA VAL A 73 -3.29 -17.05 -0.33
C VAL A 73 -2.97 -16.58 1.09
N SER A 74 -1.83 -15.92 1.25
CA SER A 74 -1.50 -15.09 2.41
C SER A 74 -1.31 -13.64 1.96
N ILE A 75 -1.28 -12.72 2.91
CA ILE A 75 -0.97 -11.30 2.67
C ILE A 75 0.15 -10.84 3.61
N ASN A 76 0.93 -9.84 3.18
CA ASN A 76 2.04 -9.28 3.96
C ASN A 76 1.59 -8.49 5.22
N TYR A 77 0.30 -8.38 5.48
CA TYR A 77 -0.26 -7.75 6.67
C TYR A 77 -1.49 -8.53 7.16
N PRO A 78 -1.30 -9.71 7.80
CA PRO A 78 -2.40 -10.62 8.13
C PRO A 78 -3.34 -10.10 9.22
N ASP A 79 -2.89 -9.16 10.07
CA ASP A 79 -3.68 -8.63 11.19
C ASP A 79 -4.97 -7.94 10.73
N ILE A 80 -5.00 -7.41 9.50
CA ILE A 80 -6.21 -6.82 8.93
C ILE A 80 -7.34 -7.84 8.78
N LEU A 81 -7.03 -9.12 8.58
CA LEU A 81 -8.03 -10.18 8.44
C LEU A 81 -8.87 -10.34 9.72
N ASN A 82 -8.35 -9.90 10.88
CA ASN A 82 -9.12 -9.87 12.14
C ASN A 82 -10.23 -8.82 12.16
N LYS A 83 -10.16 -7.82 11.28
CA LYS A 83 -11.07 -6.67 11.26
C LYS A 83 -12.13 -6.75 10.16
N VAL A 84 -11.89 -7.62 9.19
CA VAL A 84 -12.82 -7.89 8.09
C VAL A 84 -14.10 -8.52 8.64
N LYS A 85 -15.25 -8.14 8.07
CA LYS A 85 -16.55 -8.71 8.42
C LYS A 85 -17.16 -9.48 7.25
N ILE A 86 -18.08 -10.38 7.57
CA ILE A 86 -18.92 -11.03 6.56
C ILE A 86 -19.65 -9.95 5.76
N ASP A 87 -19.86 -10.22 4.47
CA ASP A 87 -20.43 -9.31 3.47
C ASP A 87 -19.57 -8.10 3.05
N GLU A 88 -18.41 -7.87 3.68
CA GLU A 88 -17.44 -6.86 3.21
C GLU A 88 -16.70 -7.31 1.95
N TYR A 89 -16.10 -6.34 1.24
CA TYR A 89 -15.32 -6.60 0.05
C TYR A 89 -13.82 -6.62 0.32
N ILE A 90 -13.13 -7.51 -0.40
CA ILE A 90 -11.68 -7.53 -0.56
C ILE A 90 -11.40 -7.29 -2.03
N TYR A 91 -10.63 -6.25 -2.33
CA TYR A 91 -10.25 -5.86 -3.68
C TYR A 91 -8.82 -6.32 -3.95
N LEU A 92 -8.67 -7.26 -4.87
CA LEU A 92 -7.41 -7.83 -5.28
C LEU A 92 -6.93 -7.17 -6.58
N TYR A 93 -5.61 -7.11 -6.75
CA TYR A 93 -4.97 -6.46 -7.88
C TYR A 93 -5.48 -5.03 -8.09
N ASP A 94 -5.37 -4.24 -7.02
CA ASP A 94 -5.70 -2.81 -7.00
C ASP A 94 -7.15 -2.52 -7.46
N GLY A 95 -8.08 -3.42 -7.14
CA GLY A 95 -9.51 -3.28 -7.46
C GLY A 95 -9.95 -3.94 -8.76
N THR A 96 -9.03 -4.54 -9.52
CA THR A 96 -9.37 -5.27 -10.76
C THR A 96 -10.24 -6.50 -10.46
N ILE A 97 -10.00 -7.15 -9.32
CA ILE A 97 -10.72 -8.36 -8.91
C ILE A 97 -11.42 -8.07 -7.59
N ARG A 98 -12.72 -8.31 -7.54
CA ARG A 98 -13.55 -8.15 -6.35
C ARG A 98 -13.87 -9.51 -5.76
N ALA A 99 -13.66 -9.65 -4.46
CA ALA A 99 -14.09 -10.80 -3.68
C ALA A 99 -14.99 -10.33 -2.54
N LYS A 100 -16.09 -11.05 -2.30
CA LYS A 100 -17.02 -10.77 -1.20
C LYS A 100 -16.82 -11.79 -0.08
N VAL A 101 -16.62 -11.33 1.15
CA VAL A 101 -16.38 -12.20 2.30
C VAL A 101 -17.65 -12.97 2.64
N ILE A 102 -17.53 -14.29 2.72
CA ILE A 102 -18.66 -15.20 2.97
C ILE A 102 -18.55 -15.97 4.28
N GLN A 103 -17.33 -16.15 4.81
CA GLN A 103 -17.10 -16.92 6.02
C GLN A 103 -15.81 -16.46 6.73
N ILE A 104 -15.84 -16.48 8.06
CA ILE A 104 -14.69 -16.14 8.92
C ILE A 104 -14.61 -17.18 10.04
N GLU A 105 -13.69 -18.14 9.90
CA GLU A 105 -13.48 -19.23 10.85
C GLU A 105 -11.98 -19.49 11.03
N GLY A 106 -11.30 -18.58 11.73
CA GLY A 106 -9.83 -18.58 11.84
C GLY A 106 -9.14 -18.03 10.58
N GLU A 107 -9.59 -18.47 9.40
CA GLU A 107 -9.27 -17.92 8.08
C GLU A 107 -10.44 -17.12 7.50
N VAL A 108 -10.14 -16.23 6.56
CA VAL A 108 -11.17 -15.44 5.85
C VAL A 108 -11.41 -16.06 4.49
N GLN A 109 -12.63 -16.49 4.21
CA GLN A 109 -13.02 -16.99 2.90
C GLN A 109 -13.89 -15.97 2.18
N ALA A 110 -13.58 -15.72 0.91
CA ALA A 110 -14.31 -14.81 0.06
C ALA A 110 -14.67 -15.48 -1.29
N ARG A 111 -15.81 -15.09 -1.85
CA ARG A 111 -16.27 -15.50 -3.18
C ARG A 111 -15.90 -14.45 -4.22
N ILE A 112 -15.29 -14.87 -5.31
CA ILE A 112 -14.92 -14.01 -6.44
C ILE A 112 -16.18 -13.53 -7.16
N GLU A 113 -16.30 -12.21 -7.40
CA GLU A 113 -17.46 -11.59 -8.05
C GLU A 113 -17.26 -11.30 -9.54
N ASN A 114 -16.03 -11.31 -10.03
CA ASN A 114 -15.69 -11.09 -11.44
C ASN A 114 -14.44 -11.87 -11.84
N ASN A 115 -14.29 -12.11 -13.14
CA ASN A 115 -13.12 -12.81 -13.67
C ASN A 115 -11.86 -11.93 -13.59
N GLY A 116 -10.70 -12.55 -13.41
CA GLY A 116 -9.41 -11.89 -13.55
C GLY A 116 -8.23 -12.77 -13.15
N THR A 117 -7.02 -12.32 -13.51
CA THR A 117 -5.78 -13.04 -13.22
C THR A 117 -5.06 -12.41 -12.03
N LEU A 118 -4.80 -13.20 -10.99
CA LEU A 118 -4.03 -12.79 -9.82
C LEU A 118 -2.60 -13.32 -9.91
N SER A 119 -1.62 -12.45 -9.64
CA SER A 119 -0.20 -12.81 -9.55
C SER A 119 0.41 -12.35 -8.24
N SER A 120 1.63 -12.82 -7.95
CA SER A 120 2.36 -12.52 -6.70
C SER A 120 2.50 -11.02 -6.46
N ARG A 121 2.49 -10.62 -5.19
CA ARG A 121 2.79 -9.25 -4.73
C ARG A 121 1.85 -8.17 -5.25
N LYS A 122 0.71 -8.52 -5.86
CA LYS A 122 -0.34 -7.57 -6.25
C LYS A 122 -1.02 -6.96 -5.04
N GLY A 123 -1.43 -5.69 -5.16
CA GLY A 123 -2.05 -4.93 -4.07
C GLY A 123 -3.41 -5.51 -3.68
N VAL A 124 -3.70 -5.43 -2.38
CA VAL A 124 -4.97 -5.83 -1.77
C VAL A 124 -5.53 -4.63 -1.02
N ASN A 125 -6.79 -4.31 -1.25
CA ASN A 125 -7.49 -3.20 -0.60
C ASN A 125 -8.72 -3.73 0.14
N PHE A 126 -9.01 -3.11 1.28
CA PHE A 126 -10.15 -3.43 2.13
C PHE A 126 -11.03 -2.18 2.26
N PRO A 127 -11.87 -1.89 1.25
CA PRO A 127 -12.59 -0.62 1.14
C PRO A 127 -13.57 -0.35 2.29
N ASN A 128 -14.05 -1.39 2.97
CA ASN A 128 -15.03 -1.28 4.05
C ASN A 128 -14.41 -1.39 5.45
N THR A 129 -13.13 -1.72 5.55
CA THR A 129 -12.49 -2.06 6.82
C THR A 129 -11.59 -0.92 7.28
N VAL A 130 -11.80 -0.43 8.51
CA VAL A 130 -10.88 0.55 9.13
C VAL A 130 -9.57 -0.16 9.45
N ILE A 131 -8.50 0.33 8.85
CA ILE A 131 -7.18 -0.27 8.94
C ILE A 131 -6.36 0.53 9.95
N ASP A 132 -6.25 0.03 11.19
CA ASP A 132 -5.32 0.58 12.20
C ASP A 132 -3.88 0.11 11.91
N ILE A 133 -3.40 0.45 10.71
CA ILE A 133 -1.98 0.29 10.37
C ILE A 133 -1.32 1.63 10.63
N ASN A 134 -0.13 1.55 11.23
CA ASN A 134 0.79 2.66 11.26
C ASN A 134 1.08 3.18 9.83
N VAL A 135 0.56 4.37 9.51
CA VAL A 135 0.66 5.01 8.18
C VAL A 135 2.10 5.20 7.73
N ILE A 136 3.03 5.29 8.68
CA ILE A 136 4.46 5.40 8.39
C ILE A 136 5.14 4.10 8.80
N THR A 137 5.57 3.33 7.81
CA THR A 137 6.32 2.10 8.05
C THR A 137 7.78 2.38 8.39
N LYS A 138 8.51 1.40 8.94
CA LYS A 138 9.96 1.52 9.17
C LYS A 138 10.74 1.86 7.88
N LYS A 139 10.28 1.34 6.74
CA LYS A 139 10.85 1.68 5.44
C LYS A 139 10.60 3.15 5.10
N ASP A 140 9.40 3.65 5.37
CA ASP A 140 9.06 5.04 5.13
C ASP A 140 9.88 5.98 6.02
N GLU A 141 10.15 5.62 7.28
CA GLU A 141 11.06 6.40 8.16
C GLU A 141 12.47 6.53 7.55
N ILE A 142 13.01 5.43 7.02
CA ILE A 142 14.31 5.39 6.32
C ILE A 142 14.27 6.22 5.02
N ASP A 143 13.19 6.10 4.24
CA ASP A 143 13.01 6.86 3.01
C ASP A 143 12.89 8.37 3.29
N ILE A 144 12.14 8.78 4.32
CA ILE A 144 11.99 10.19 4.73
C ILE A 144 13.34 10.75 5.17
N ALA A 145 14.09 10.02 6.00
CA ALA A 145 15.42 10.42 6.44
C ALA A 145 16.35 10.67 5.24
N TRP A 146 16.35 9.75 4.26
CA TRP A 146 17.10 9.92 3.02
C TRP A 146 16.68 11.19 2.28
N GLY A 147 15.38 11.50 2.19
CA GLY A 147 14.90 12.71 1.55
C GLY A 147 15.32 13.99 2.27
N VAL A 148 15.37 13.97 3.60
CA VAL A 148 15.89 15.08 4.41
C VAL A 148 17.37 15.31 4.13
N GLU A 149 18.18 14.26 4.18
CA GLU A 149 19.63 14.32 3.88
C GLU A 149 19.88 14.87 2.46
N ASN A 150 19.01 14.49 1.53
CA ASN A 150 19.07 14.89 0.13
C ASN A 150 18.32 16.19 -0.18
N LYS A 151 17.80 16.92 0.82
CA LYS A 151 17.13 18.21 0.66
C LYS A 151 15.97 18.18 -0.35
N ILE A 152 15.09 17.20 -0.24
CA ILE A 152 13.87 17.10 -1.03
C ILE A 152 12.86 18.18 -0.61
N ASP A 153 12.18 18.80 -1.57
CA ASP A 153 11.29 19.93 -1.28
C ASP A 153 9.94 19.50 -0.68
N TYR A 154 9.35 18.42 -1.20
CA TYR A 154 8.03 17.92 -0.85
C TYR A 154 8.06 16.43 -0.50
N PHE A 155 7.31 16.04 0.54
CA PHE A 155 7.13 14.65 0.95
C PHE A 155 5.64 14.36 0.92
N ALA A 156 5.21 13.51 -0.02
CA ALA A 156 3.82 13.08 -0.10
C ALA A 156 3.63 11.80 0.72
N ILE A 157 2.80 11.87 1.74
CA ILE A 157 2.57 10.79 2.70
C ILE A 157 1.35 9.99 2.22
N SER A 158 1.56 8.72 1.86
CA SER A 158 0.50 7.82 1.39
C SER A 158 -0.40 7.34 2.53
N PHE A 159 -1.67 7.08 2.23
CA PHE A 159 -2.65 6.49 3.15
C PHE A 159 -2.80 7.24 4.49
N VAL A 160 -2.71 8.57 4.48
CA VAL A 160 -3.01 9.40 5.66
C VAL A 160 -4.45 9.13 6.08
N GLN A 161 -4.68 8.92 7.37
CA GLN A 161 -6.00 8.61 7.95
C GLN A 161 -6.53 9.79 8.77
N ASN A 162 -5.65 10.51 9.46
CA ASN A 162 -6.00 11.63 10.33
C ASN A 162 -4.83 12.63 10.50
N GLY A 163 -5.09 13.75 11.17
CA GLY A 163 -4.08 14.81 11.36
C GLY A 163 -2.84 14.37 12.16
N ASN A 164 -2.93 13.32 12.99
CA ASN A 164 -1.78 12.82 13.76
C ASN A 164 -0.74 12.13 12.87
N ASP A 165 -1.15 11.52 11.76
CA ASP A 165 -0.21 10.92 10.79
C ASP A 165 0.71 11.99 10.19
N ILE A 166 0.15 13.17 9.88
CA ILE A 166 0.90 14.32 9.37
C ILE A 166 1.80 14.94 10.44
N LYS A 167 1.34 15.01 11.70
CA LYS A 167 2.18 15.44 12.83
C LYS A 167 3.38 14.51 13.00
N ARG A 168 3.16 13.20 12.95
CA ARG A 168 4.25 12.20 13.01
C ARG A 168 5.22 12.35 11.84
N ALA A 169 4.71 12.52 10.60
CA ALA A 169 5.57 12.78 9.45
C ALA A 169 6.39 14.07 9.61
N ARG A 170 5.83 15.11 10.24
CA ARG A 170 6.55 16.35 10.55
C ARG A 170 7.68 16.14 11.56
N GLU A 171 7.47 15.34 12.59
CA GLU A 171 8.50 14.97 13.56
C GLU A 171 9.67 14.25 12.88
N LEU A 172 9.38 13.34 11.93
CA LEU A 172 10.40 12.60 11.18
C LEU A 172 11.26 13.48 10.27
N LEU A 173 10.80 14.68 9.89
CA LEU A 173 11.64 15.65 9.17
C LEU A 173 12.71 16.29 10.07
N ASN A 174 12.69 16.06 11.38
CA ASN A 174 13.71 16.50 12.34
C ASN A 174 14.10 17.98 12.18
N GLY A 175 13.09 18.86 12.10
CA GLY A 175 13.27 20.31 11.92
C GLY A 175 13.53 20.78 10.50
N TYR A 176 13.71 19.86 9.54
CA TYR A 176 13.80 20.21 8.12
C TYR A 176 12.49 20.82 7.61
N LYS A 177 12.60 21.91 6.83
CA LYS A 177 11.45 22.73 6.39
C LYS A 177 10.77 22.23 5.11
N GLY A 178 11.01 20.97 4.74
CA GLY A 178 10.29 20.29 3.66
C GLY A 178 8.77 20.36 3.86
N LYS A 179 8.04 20.45 2.74
CA LYS A 179 6.57 20.51 2.74
C LYS A 179 6.01 19.10 2.80
N LEU A 180 4.99 18.90 3.62
CA LEU A 180 4.25 17.65 3.69
C LEU A 180 3.00 17.79 2.83
N ILE A 181 2.68 16.74 2.09
CA ILE A 181 1.44 16.63 1.31
C ILE A 181 0.73 15.37 1.79
N ALA A 182 -0.46 15.53 2.37
CA ALA A 182 -1.30 14.39 2.72
C ALA A 182 -1.93 13.81 1.46
N LYS A 183 -1.77 12.50 1.23
CA LYS A 183 -2.48 11.79 0.16
C LYS A 183 -3.76 11.18 0.74
N ILE A 184 -4.89 11.72 0.30
CA ILE A 184 -6.23 11.32 0.73
C ILE A 184 -6.69 10.16 -0.14
N GLU A 185 -6.58 8.95 0.39
CA GLU A 185 -6.78 7.70 -0.38
C GLU A 185 -7.92 6.82 0.17
N LYS A 186 -8.45 7.15 1.34
CA LYS A 186 -9.47 6.37 2.05
C LYS A 186 -10.55 7.26 2.66
N PHE A 187 -11.67 6.65 3.03
CA PHE A 187 -12.85 7.35 3.52
C PHE A 187 -12.62 8.07 4.86
N ASP A 188 -11.87 7.46 5.76
CA ASP A 188 -11.46 8.03 7.05
C ASP A 188 -10.66 9.33 6.86
N ALA A 189 -9.74 9.35 5.88
CA ALA A 189 -9.00 10.54 5.50
C ALA A 189 -9.89 11.68 4.99
N VAL A 190 -10.98 11.34 4.30
CA VAL A 190 -11.97 12.31 3.80
C VAL A 190 -12.81 12.84 4.96
N GLU A 191 -13.22 11.99 5.89
CA GLU A 191 -13.97 12.39 7.09
C GLU A 191 -13.15 13.33 7.99
N ASN A 192 -11.83 13.11 8.07
CA ASN A 192 -10.90 13.88 8.90
C ASN A 192 -10.17 15.00 8.11
N ILE A 193 -10.67 15.42 6.94
CA ILE A 193 -9.94 16.30 6.02
C ILE A 193 -9.61 17.68 6.61
N ASP A 194 -10.39 18.14 7.58
CA ASP A 194 -10.23 19.44 8.23
C ASP A 194 -9.19 19.44 9.38
N GLU A 195 -8.77 18.26 9.86
CA GLU A 195 -7.77 18.10 10.92
C GLU A 195 -6.32 18.37 10.46
#